data_AF-A0AAW2KJJ1-F1
#
_entry.id   AF-A0AAW2KJJ1-F1
#
_cell.length_a   1.000
_cell.length_b   1.000
_cell.length_c   1.000
_cell.angle_alpha   90.00
_cell.angle_beta   90.00
_cell.angle_gamma   90.00
#
_symmetry.space_group_name_H-M   'P 1'
#
loop_
_entity.id
_entity.type
_entity.pdbx_description
1 polymer ?
#
loop_
_entity_poly.entity_id
_entity_poly.type
_entity_poly.pdbx_seq_one_letter_code
_entity_poly.pdbx_strand_id
1 'polypeptide(L)'
;MEGDPEDLYKLSYDKLPEFAHESLGRLISAEDYFTVPASYLEDENLRCLRKYAVSFIEKQSKSENFDALIPYVAMTYFDRFMALGEIPPVVRTQLANVNLCLISCLTLAWKLRTKTFVLAEFLNEKGLNRFSAKEVLQMEFTSADVWIGECEL
;
A
#
# COMPACT_ATOMS: atom_id res chain seq x y z
N MET A 1 6.46 -9.00 36.85
CA MET A 1 7.14 -7.72 36.57
C MET A 1 6.67 -7.30 35.20
N GLU A 2 5.66 -6.46 35.17
CA GLU A 2 5.17 -5.78 33.97
C GLU A 2 6.13 -4.61 33.75
N GLY A 3 7.02 -4.73 32.77
CA GLY A 3 7.91 -3.63 32.38
C GLY A 3 7.13 -2.64 31.52
N ASP A 4 7.37 -1.36 31.74
CA ASP A 4 6.79 -0.28 30.94
C ASP A 4 7.14 -0.49 29.46
N PRO A 5 6.16 -0.54 28.54
CA PRO A 5 6.44 -0.67 27.11
C PRO A 5 7.44 0.39 26.59
N GLU A 6 7.46 1.59 27.17
CA GLU A 6 8.42 2.65 26.80
C GLU A 6 9.87 2.23 27.03
N ASP A 7 10.14 1.48 28.10
CA ASP A 7 11.50 1.04 28.43
C ASP A 7 12.02 0.01 27.41
N LEU A 8 11.11 -0.74 26.78
CA LEU A 8 11.43 -1.72 25.74
C LEU A 8 11.85 -1.04 24.43
N TYR A 9 11.22 0.09 24.08
CA TYR A 9 11.58 0.88 22.88
C TYR A 9 12.86 1.68 23.09
N LYS A 10 13.08 2.28 24.26
CA LYS A 10 14.32 3.02 24.58
C LYS A 10 15.56 2.10 24.56
N LEU A 11 15.44 0.87 25.05
CA LEU A 11 16.54 -0.11 25.10
C LEU A 11 17.05 -0.55 23.70
N SER A 12 16.28 -0.28 22.64
CA SER A 12 16.63 -0.60 21.25
C SER A 12 17.31 0.56 20.52
N TYR A 13 17.00 1.82 20.87
CA TYR A 13 17.52 3.00 20.16
C TYR A 13 19.00 3.26 20.46
N ASP A 14 19.41 3.14 21.72
CA ASP A 14 20.79 3.40 22.16
C ASP A 14 21.80 2.35 21.65
N LYS A 15 21.31 1.25 21.07
CA LYS A 15 22.12 0.16 20.51
C LYS A 15 22.30 0.26 19.00
N LEU A 16 21.63 1.21 18.34
CA LEU A 16 21.80 1.40 16.91
C LEU A 16 23.12 2.13 16.64
N PRO A 17 23.81 1.80 15.54
CA PRO A 17 24.98 2.56 15.13
C PRO A 17 24.59 4.02 14.87
N GLU A 18 25.48 4.97 15.20
CA GLU A 18 25.23 6.42 15.08
C GLU A 18 24.75 6.84 13.67
N PHE A 19 25.27 6.19 12.62
CA PHE A 19 24.85 6.42 11.22
C PHE A 19 23.40 6.01 10.93
N ALA A 20 22.82 5.11 11.72
CA ALA A 20 21.44 4.65 11.57
C ALA A 20 20.42 5.59 12.19
N HIS A 21 20.83 6.46 13.14
CA HIS A 21 19.92 7.41 13.79
C HIS A 21 19.33 8.41 12.81
N GLU A 22 20.13 8.93 11.87
CA GLU A 22 19.63 9.84 10.84
C GLU A 22 18.62 9.14 9.91
N SER A 23 18.95 7.93 9.46
CA SER A 23 18.09 7.15 8.57
C SER A 23 16.76 6.77 9.24
N LEU A 24 16.83 6.40 10.52
CA LEU A 24 15.66 6.08 11.33
C LEU A 24 14.81 7.32 11.62
N GLY A 25 15.43 8.45 11.95
CA GLY A 25 14.71 9.72 12.11
C GLY A 25 13.93 10.09 10.85
N ARG A 26 14.55 9.96 9.67
CA ARG A 26 13.87 10.19 8.38
C ARG A 26 12.74 9.21 8.12
N LEU A 27 12.88 7.95 8.52
CA LEU A 27 11.83 6.94 8.38
C LEU A 27 10.62 7.27 9.25
N ILE A 28 10.83 7.58 10.53
CA ILE A 28 9.75 7.95 11.46
C ILE A 28 9.03 9.21 11.00
N SER A 29 9.79 10.23 10.59
CA SER A 29 9.17 11.44 10.04
C SER A 29 8.35 11.13 8.80
N ALA A 30 8.80 10.23 7.92
CA ALA A 30 8.03 9.80 6.76
C ALA A 30 6.77 9.02 7.17
N GLU A 31 6.83 8.13 8.16
CA GLU A 31 5.68 7.35 8.63
C GLU A 31 4.51 8.24 9.05
N ASP A 32 4.77 9.38 9.70
CA ASP A 32 3.74 10.35 10.07
C ASP A 32 2.95 10.85 8.85
N TYR A 33 3.64 11.19 7.75
CA TYR A 33 3.02 11.63 6.49
C TYR A 33 2.23 10.53 5.76
N PHE A 34 2.60 9.26 5.97
CA PHE A 34 1.98 8.12 5.27
C PHE A 34 0.96 7.36 6.13
N THR A 35 0.74 7.79 7.38
CA THR A 35 -0.22 7.18 8.28
C THR A 35 -1.64 7.66 8.00
N VAL A 36 -2.59 6.73 7.94
CA VAL A 36 -4.01 7.06 7.77
C VAL A 36 -4.64 7.54 9.07
N PRO A 37 -5.61 8.47 9.03
CA PRO A 37 -6.32 8.93 10.23
C PRO A 37 -6.98 7.78 10.99
N ALA A 38 -7.02 7.84 12.32
CA ALA A 38 -7.61 6.78 13.15
C ALA A 38 -9.09 6.50 12.83
N SER A 39 -9.84 7.52 12.40
CA SER A 39 -11.23 7.42 11.95
C SER A 39 -11.43 6.45 10.78
N TYR A 40 -10.40 6.21 9.96
CA TYR A 40 -10.42 5.20 8.90
C TYR A 40 -10.73 3.80 9.44
N LEU A 41 -10.27 3.48 10.65
CA LEU A 41 -10.49 2.17 11.28
C LEU A 41 -11.83 2.07 12.01
N GLU A 42 -12.55 3.18 12.20
CA GLU A 42 -13.85 3.20 12.86
C GLU A 42 -14.99 2.78 11.91
N ASP A 43 -14.79 2.92 10.59
CA ASP A 43 -15.74 2.49 9.58
C ASP A 43 -15.70 0.96 9.35
N GLU A 44 -16.80 0.29 9.69
CA GLU A 44 -16.96 -1.16 9.52
C GLU A 44 -16.85 -1.62 8.05
N ASN A 45 -17.35 -0.82 7.10
CA ASN A 45 -17.26 -1.14 5.67
C ASN A 45 -15.81 -1.09 5.21
N LEU A 46 -15.07 -0.04 5.61
CA LEU A 46 -13.65 0.09 5.30
C LEU A 46 -12.84 -1.05 5.93
N ARG A 47 -13.15 -1.43 7.18
CA ARG A 47 -12.53 -2.60 7.82
C ARG A 47 -12.79 -3.91 7.07
N CYS A 48 -14.02 -4.13 6.61
CA CYS A 48 -14.36 -5.32 5.83
C CYS A 48 -13.61 -5.32 4.48
N LEU A 49 -13.56 -4.17 3.83
CA LEU A 49 -12.84 -3.99 2.58
C LEU A 49 -11.33 -4.18 2.76
N ARG A 50 -10.76 -3.70 3.87
CA ARG A 50 -9.35 -3.88 4.21
C ARG A 50 -8.99 -5.35 4.45
N LYS A 51 -9.86 -6.13 5.10
CA LYS A 51 -9.66 -7.59 5.25
C LYS A 51 -9.64 -8.29 3.89
N TYR A 52 -10.54 -7.88 2.99
CA TYR A 52 -10.54 -8.35 1.61
C TYR A 52 -9.25 -7.95 0.88
N ALA A 53 -8.81 -6.70 1.03
CA ALA A 53 -7.58 -6.17 0.44
C ALA A 53 -6.34 -6.96 0.87
N VAL A 54 -6.18 -7.21 2.18
CA VAL A 54 -5.07 -8.02 2.72
C VAL A 54 -5.05 -9.40 2.08
N SER A 55 -6.20 -10.07 2.03
CA SER A 55 -6.30 -11.42 1.46
C SER A 55 -5.99 -11.44 -0.04
N PHE A 56 -6.45 -10.43 -0.76
CA PHE A 56 -6.18 -10.27 -2.20
C PHE A 56 -4.70 -10.00 -2.45
N ILE A 57 -4.12 -9.01 -1.78
CA ILE A 57 -2.72 -8.59 -1.94
C ILE A 57 -1.77 -9.72 -1.52
N GLU A 58 -2.03 -10.41 -0.42
CA GLU A 58 -1.25 -11.58 0.00
C GLU A 58 -1.24 -12.66 -1.08
N LYS A 59 -2.41 -12.96 -1.67
CA LYS A 59 -2.52 -13.94 -2.76
C LYS A 59 -1.73 -13.51 -3.99
N GLN A 60 -1.88 -12.26 -4.42
CA GLN A 60 -1.30 -11.79 -5.68
C GLN A 60 0.20 -11.46 -5.58
N SER A 61 0.69 -11.10 -4.40
CA SER A 61 2.11 -10.78 -4.17
C SER A 61 3.03 -12.01 -4.13
N LYS A 62 2.49 -13.23 -3.95
CA LYS A 62 3.28 -14.47 -3.96
C LYS A 62 4.05 -14.62 -5.27
N SER A 63 5.36 -14.67 -5.19
CA SER A 63 6.29 -14.92 -6.29
C SER A 63 7.44 -15.79 -5.79
N GLU A 64 8.25 -16.33 -6.71
CA GLU A 64 9.43 -17.12 -6.35
C GLU A 64 10.40 -16.32 -5.47
N ASN A 65 10.57 -15.03 -5.77
CA ASN A 65 11.36 -14.08 -4.98
C ASN A 65 10.42 -13.14 -4.21
N PHE A 66 9.69 -13.69 -3.24
CA PHE A 66 8.77 -12.92 -2.42
C PHE A 66 9.52 -11.84 -1.62
N ASP A 67 9.15 -10.57 -1.84
CA ASP A 67 9.62 -9.44 -1.05
C ASP A 67 8.43 -8.84 -0.30
N ALA A 68 8.42 -9.01 1.02
CA ALA A 68 7.34 -8.59 1.91
C ALA A 68 7.10 -7.07 1.92
N LEU A 69 8.07 -6.28 1.45
CA LEU A 69 7.90 -4.83 1.33
C LEU A 69 6.86 -4.47 0.27
N ILE A 70 6.73 -5.27 -0.79
CA ILE A 70 5.76 -5.01 -1.86
C ILE A 70 4.32 -5.07 -1.35
N PRO A 71 3.83 -6.16 -0.72
CA PRO A 71 2.48 -6.20 -0.19
C PRO A 71 2.28 -5.22 0.98
N TYR A 72 3.31 -4.93 1.78
CA TYR A 72 3.24 -3.92 2.83
C TYR A 72 2.95 -2.52 2.25
N VAL A 73 3.77 -2.08 1.28
CA VAL A 73 3.61 -0.78 0.61
C VAL A 73 2.29 -0.71 -0.16
N ALA A 74 1.89 -1.80 -0.83
CA ALA A 74 0.60 -1.87 -1.52
C ALA A 74 -0.60 -1.69 -0.57
N MET A 75 -0.51 -2.19 0.67
CA MET A 75 -1.53 -1.97 1.69
C MET A 75 -1.54 -0.52 2.17
N THR A 76 -0.38 0.12 2.37
CA THR A 76 -0.31 1.55 2.71
C THR A 76 -0.99 2.41 1.64
N TYR A 77 -0.73 2.10 0.37
CA TYR A 77 -1.37 2.75 -0.77
C TYR A 77 -2.89 2.59 -0.78
N PHE A 78 -3.35 1.37 -0.54
CA PHE A 78 -4.77 1.08 -0.47
C PHE A 78 -5.46 1.81 0.69
N ASP A 79 -4.89 1.72 1.90
CA ASP A 79 -5.44 2.35 3.11
C ASP A 79 -5.53 3.88 2.90
N ARG A 80 -4.49 4.52 2.36
CA ARG A 80 -4.51 5.97 2.05
C ARG A 80 -5.54 6.33 0.99
N PHE A 81 -5.61 5.57 -0.10
CA PHE A 81 -6.57 5.84 -1.16
C PHE A 81 -8.02 5.78 -0.65
N MET A 82 -8.31 4.77 0.18
CA MET A 82 -9.64 4.62 0.77
C MET A 82 -9.97 5.67 1.84
N ALA A 83 -8.97 6.23 2.51
CA ALA A 83 -9.17 7.33 3.46
C ALA A 83 -9.59 8.64 2.76
N LEU A 84 -9.23 8.81 1.49
CA LEU A 84 -9.45 10.05 0.73
C LEU A 84 -10.77 10.08 -0.04
N GLY A 85 -11.43 8.94 -0.24
CA GLY A 85 -12.77 8.91 -0.80
C GLY A 85 -13.11 7.63 -1.57
N GLU A 86 -14.02 7.78 -2.53
CA GLU A 86 -14.59 6.66 -3.27
C GLU A 86 -13.68 6.20 -4.42
N ILE A 87 -13.72 4.89 -4.69
CA ILE A 87 -12.99 4.30 -5.81
C ILE A 87 -13.64 4.73 -7.15
N PRO A 88 -12.88 5.31 -8.09
CA PRO A 88 -13.38 5.72 -9.39
C PRO A 88 -14.01 4.57 -10.18
N PRO A 89 -15.12 4.80 -10.90
CA PRO A 89 -15.81 3.79 -11.68
C PRO A 89 -15.14 3.58 -13.05
N VAL A 90 -13.91 3.06 -13.06
CA VAL A 90 -13.15 2.75 -14.30
C VAL A 90 -13.81 1.60 -15.08
N VAL A 91 -14.36 0.62 -14.37
CA VAL A 91 -15.06 -0.55 -14.93
C VAL A 91 -16.50 -0.66 -14.42
N ARG A 92 -17.30 -1.53 -15.04
CA ARG A 92 -18.77 -1.57 -14.85
C ARG A 92 -19.24 -1.90 -13.43
N THR A 93 -18.51 -2.71 -12.67
CA THR A 93 -18.96 -3.16 -11.34
C THR A 93 -18.07 -2.62 -10.24
N GLN A 94 -18.67 -2.25 -9.10
CA GLN A 94 -17.93 -1.73 -7.95
C GLN A 94 -16.87 -2.72 -7.46
N LEU A 95 -17.20 -4.01 -7.37
CA LEU A 95 -16.22 -5.04 -6.99
C LEU A 95 -15.06 -5.15 -7.98
N ALA A 96 -15.30 -4.95 -9.28
CA ALA A 96 -14.22 -4.95 -10.27
C ALA A 96 -13.35 -3.69 -10.12
N ASN A 97 -13.93 -2.52 -9.79
CA ASN A 97 -13.17 -1.31 -9.46
C ASN A 97 -12.32 -1.49 -8.20
N VAL A 98 -12.85 -2.12 -7.14
CA VAL A 98 -12.07 -2.49 -5.94
C VAL A 98 -10.88 -3.37 -6.31
N ASN A 99 -11.12 -4.42 -7.09
CA ASN A 99 -10.03 -5.30 -7.54
C ASN A 99 -8.99 -4.55 -8.38
N LEU A 100 -9.44 -3.65 -9.26
CA LEU A 100 -8.56 -2.84 -10.09
C LEU A 100 -7.73 -1.86 -9.26
N CYS A 101 -8.32 -1.27 -8.22
CA CYS A 101 -7.61 -0.45 -7.23
C CYS A 101 -6.52 -1.25 -6.51
N LEU A 102 -6.82 -2.46 -6.03
CA LEU A 102 -5.85 -3.34 -5.37
C LEU A 102 -4.71 -3.76 -6.30
N ILE A 103 -5.05 -4.08 -7.56
CA ILE A 103 -4.06 -4.36 -8.60
C ILE A 103 -3.16 -3.15 -8.81
N SER A 104 -3.74 -1.95 -8.90
CA SER A 104 -3.00 -0.70 -9.12
C SER A 104 -2.06 -0.37 -7.96
N CYS A 105 -2.51 -0.55 -6.72
CA CYS A 105 -1.65 -0.41 -5.54
C CYS A 105 -0.47 -1.38 -5.57
N LEU A 106 -0.73 -2.63 -5.96
CA LEU A 106 0.30 -3.66 -6.02
C LEU A 106 1.29 -3.44 -7.17
N THR A 107 0.82 -3.02 -8.34
CA THR A 107 1.66 -2.69 -9.51
C THR A 107 2.51 -1.45 -9.25
N LEU A 108 1.98 -0.44 -8.57
CA LEU A 108 2.75 0.73 -8.11
C LEU A 108 3.86 0.34 -7.14
N ALA A 109 3.52 -0.47 -6.12
CA ALA A 109 4.49 -0.96 -5.14
C ALA A 109 5.60 -1.77 -5.82
N TRP A 110 5.25 -2.63 -6.78
CA TRP A 110 6.24 -3.35 -7.59
C TRP A 110 7.09 -2.41 -8.43
N LYS A 111 6.51 -1.49 -9.20
CA LYS A 111 7.27 -0.56 -10.05
C LYS A 111 8.26 0.28 -9.25
N LEU A 112 7.88 0.69 -8.04
CA LEU A 112 8.76 1.44 -7.15
C LEU A 112 9.88 0.56 -6.57
N ARG A 113 9.56 -0.70 -6.26
CA ARG A 113 10.51 -1.63 -5.64
C ARG A 113 11.45 -2.28 -6.65
N THR A 114 10.95 -2.63 -7.82
CA THR A 114 11.66 -3.36 -8.87
C THR A 114 11.66 -2.54 -10.16
N LYS A 115 12.86 -2.24 -10.67
CA LYS A 115 13.03 -1.49 -11.92
C LYS A 115 12.70 -2.30 -13.18
N THR A 116 12.29 -3.55 -13.01
CA THR A 116 12.08 -4.54 -14.08
C THR A 116 10.63 -5.01 -14.17
N PHE A 117 9.69 -4.36 -13.47
CA PHE A 117 8.29 -4.78 -13.47
C PHE A 117 7.62 -4.59 -14.84
N VAL A 118 7.00 -5.65 -15.36
CA VAL A 118 6.23 -5.62 -16.61
C VAL A 118 4.76 -5.94 -16.32
N LEU A 119 3.89 -4.96 -16.54
CA LEU A 119 2.45 -5.07 -16.21
C LEU A 119 1.75 -6.21 -16.97
N ALA A 120 2.05 -6.39 -18.25
CA ALA A 120 1.41 -7.41 -19.07
C ALA A 120 1.74 -8.84 -18.60
N GLU A 121 3.01 -9.08 -18.22
CA GLU A 121 3.47 -10.36 -17.67
C GLU A 121 2.77 -10.63 -16.34
N PHE A 122 2.76 -9.64 -15.45
CA PHE A 122 2.08 -9.73 -14.17
C PHE A 122 0.58 -10.10 -14.32
N LEU A 123 -0.16 -9.39 -15.18
CA LEU A 123 -1.58 -9.66 -15.37
C LEU A 123 -1.83 -11.08 -15.89
N ASN A 124 -0.94 -11.57 -16.76
CA ASN A 124 -1.03 -12.90 -17.31
C ASN A 124 -0.73 -13.98 -16.28
N GLU A 125 0.41 -13.87 -15.58
CA GLU A 125 0.85 -14.85 -14.57
C GLU A 125 -0.14 -14.98 -13.42
N LYS A 126 -0.80 -13.88 -13.04
CA LYS A 126 -1.78 -13.87 -11.96
C LYS A 126 -3.20 -14.22 -12.39
N GLY A 127 -3.44 -14.48 -13.68
CA GLY A 127 -4.77 -14.75 -14.21
C GLY A 127 -5.73 -13.55 -14.07
N LEU A 128 -5.18 -12.33 -14.17
CA LEU A 128 -5.91 -11.06 -14.04
C LEU A 128 -6.25 -10.43 -15.40
N ASN A 129 -6.10 -11.20 -16.49
CA ASN A 129 -6.35 -10.80 -17.89
C ASN A 129 -7.77 -10.26 -18.18
N ARG A 130 -8.70 -10.35 -17.22
CA ARG A 130 -9.99 -9.66 -17.30
C ARG A 130 -9.87 -8.13 -17.25
N PHE A 131 -8.73 -7.61 -16.78
CA PHE A 131 -8.40 -6.19 -16.79
C PHE A 131 -7.33 -5.93 -17.86
N SER A 132 -7.52 -4.86 -18.61
CA SER A 132 -6.55 -4.36 -19.58
C SER A 132 -5.49 -3.49 -18.90
N ALA A 133 -4.31 -3.40 -19.50
CA ALA A 133 -3.26 -2.49 -19.05
C ALA A 133 -3.75 -1.02 -19.00
N LYS A 134 -4.63 -0.63 -19.92
CA LYS A 134 -5.22 0.72 -19.95
C LYS A 134 -6.07 1.00 -18.71
N GLU A 135 -6.91 0.06 -18.29
CA GLU A 135 -7.74 0.21 -17.08
C GLU A 135 -6.87 0.31 -15.82
N VAL A 136 -5.82 -0.50 -15.73
CA VAL A 136 -4.88 -0.45 -14.60
C VAL A 136 -4.19 0.92 -14.57
N LEU A 137 -3.63 1.37 -15.69
CA LEU A 137 -2.97 2.67 -15.78
C LEU A 137 -3.93 3.82 -15.45
N GLN A 138 -5.17 3.75 -15.93
CA GLN A 138 -6.19 4.76 -15.62
C GLN A 138 -6.47 4.83 -14.11
N MET A 139 -6.60 3.69 -13.44
CA MET A 139 -6.77 3.66 -11.99
C MET A 139 -5.51 4.16 -11.26
N GLU A 140 -4.31 3.76 -11.71
CA GLU A 140 -3.04 4.24 -11.15
C GLU A 140 -2.91 5.77 -11.22
N PHE A 141 -3.26 6.40 -12.35
CA PHE A 141 -3.22 7.86 -12.48
C PHE A 141 -4.20 8.55 -11.54
N THR A 142 -5.43 8.07 -11.44
CA THR A 142 -6.40 8.66 -10.52
C THR A 142 -5.98 8.48 -9.06
N SER A 143 -5.34 7.35 -8.72
CA SER A 143 -4.74 7.17 -7.40
C SER A 143 -3.54 8.09 -7.19
N ALA A 144 -2.66 8.26 -8.17
CA ALA A 144 -1.45 9.07 -8.05
C ALA A 144 -1.74 10.58 -7.90
N ASP A 145 -2.72 11.13 -8.63
CA ASP A 145 -3.13 12.54 -8.48
C ASP A 145 -3.64 12.81 -7.05
N VAL A 146 -4.35 11.84 -6.49
CA VAL A 146 -4.82 11.87 -5.09
C VAL A 146 -3.66 11.77 -4.09
N TRP A 147 -2.53 11.12 -4.46
CA TRP A 147 -1.37 10.97 -3.57
C TRP A 147 -0.39 12.14 -3.65
N ILE A 148 -0.34 12.86 -4.79
CA ILE A 148 0.50 14.04 -5.00
C ILE A 148 -0.17 15.29 -4.41
N GLY A 149 -1.51 15.36 -4.39
CA GLY A 149 -2.26 16.49 -3.85
C GLY A 149 -2.04 16.80 -2.36
N GLU A 150 -1.43 15.90 -1.59
CA GLU A 150 -1.08 16.13 -0.17
C GLU A 150 0.35 16.65 0.04
N CYS A 151 1.16 16.81 -1.03
CA CYS A 151 2.52 17.38 -0.91
C CYS A 151 2.58 18.92 -1.01
N GLU A 152 1.44 19.60 -1.17
CA GLU A 152 1.35 21.07 -1.19
C GLU A 152 0.38 21.61 -0.12
N LEU A 153 0.67 21.40 1.18
CA LEU A 153 0.13 22.22 2.28
C LEU A 153 1.14 22.30 3.43
#